data_AF-A0A920M6A9-F1
#
_entry.id   AF-A0A920M6A9-F1
#
_cell.length_a   1.000
_cell.length_b   1.000
_cell.length_c   1.000
_cell.angle_alpha   90.00
_cell.angle_beta   90.00
_cell.angle_gamma   90.00
#
_symmetry.space_group_name_H-M   'P 1'
#
loop_
_entity.id
_entity.type
_entity.pdbx_description
1 polymer ?
#
loop_
_entity_poly.entity_id
_entity_poly.type
_entity_poly.pdbx_seq_one_letter_code
_entity_poly.pdbx_strand_id
1 'polypeptide(L)' 'MTGGRAVILGKTGRNFGAGMSGGIAYVYNPNKIFKAYATHLPLI' A
#
# COMPACT_ATOMS: atom_id res chain seq x y z
N MET A 1 4.16 5.31 7.55
CA MET A 1 5.13 4.21 7.84
C MET A 1 6.52 4.74 7.58
N THR A 2 7.45 4.54 8.54
CA THR A 2 8.82 5.11 8.50
C THR A 2 9.92 4.03 8.37
N GLY A 3 9.56 2.75 8.43
CA GLY A 3 10.46 1.60 8.26
C GLY A 3 9.73 0.28 8.46
N GLY A 4 10.39 -0.84 8.15
CA GLY A 4 9.86 -2.20 8.34
C GLY A 4 9.13 -2.77 7.13
N ARG A 5 8.44 -3.90 7.34
CA ARG A 5 7.70 -4.65 6.32
C ARG A 5 6.30 -4.96 6.80
N ALA A 6 5.30 -4.70 5.96
CA ALA A 6 3.89 -5.01 6.23
C ALA A 6 3.33 -5.93 5.14
N VAL A 7 2.57 -6.96 5.52
CA VAL A 7 1.88 -7.85 4.60
C VAL A 7 0.38 -7.71 4.81
N ILE A 8 -0.34 -7.35 3.76
CA ILE A 8 -1.78 -7.13 3.77
C ILE A 8 -2.43 -8.18 2.87
N LEU A 9 -3.13 -9.14 3.48
CA LEU A 9 -3.80 -10.25 2.79
C LEU A 9 -5.29 -9.96 2.49
N GLY A 10 -5.72 -8.70 2.64
CA GLY A 10 -7.10 -8.28 2.49
C GLY A 10 -7.24 -7.00 1.68
N LYS A 11 -8.49 -6.51 1.59
CA LYS A 11 -8.80 -5.24 0.90
C LYS A 11 -8.16 -4.06 1.64
N THR A 12 -7.70 -3.06 0.86
CA THR A 12 -7.19 -1.78 1.37
C THR A 12 -8.22 -0.66 1.19
N GLY A 13 -8.07 0.43 1.95
CA GLY A 13 -8.88 1.64 1.83
C GLY A 13 -8.18 2.77 1.08
N ARG A 14 -8.92 3.85 0.81
CA ARG A 14 -8.40 5.09 0.18
C ARG A 14 -7.22 5.66 0.97
N ASN A 15 -6.34 6.37 0.28
CA ASN A 15 -5.12 6.99 0.82
C ASN A 15 -4.13 5.97 1.39
N PHE A 16 -4.11 4.75 0.84
CA PHE A 16 -3.15 3.74 1.25
C PHE A 16 -1.73 4.23 0.89
N GLY A 17 -0.84 4.24 1.89
CA GLY A 17 0.53 4.75 1.75
C GLY A 17 0.68 6.26 1.93
N ALA A 18 -0.39 7.01 2.24
CA ALA A 18 -0.25 8.43 2.55
C ALA A 18 0.68 8.65 3.77
N GLY A 19 1.69 9.50 3.61
CA GLY A 19 2.69 9.75 4.66
C GLY A 19 3.61 8.54 4.93
N MET A 20 3.69 7.59 4.01
CA MET A 20 4.71 6.53 4.05
C MET A 20 6.03 7.09 3.53
N SER A 21 6.95 7.38 4.45
CA SER A 21 8.28 7.91 4.16
C SER A 21 9.38 6.83 4.14
N GLY A 22 9.08 5.61 4.59
CA GLY A 22 10.00 4.47 4.51
C GLY A 22 9.36 3.13 4.87
N GLY A 23 9.91 2.04 4.32
CA GLY A 23 9.42 0.66 4.49
C GLY A 23 8.84 0.05 3.21
N ILE A 24 8.41 -1.21 3.28
CA ILE A 24 7.83 -1.96 2.14
C ILE A 24 6.49 -2.56 2.56
N ALA A 25 5.47 -2.44 1.70
CA ALA A 25 4.16 -3.03 1.91
C ALA A 25 3.80 -4.01 0.78
N TYR A 26 3.51 -5.26 1.13
CA TYR A 26 3.01 -6.26 0.19
C TYR A 26 1.49 -6.35 0.31
N VAL A 27 0.78 -6.10 -0.79
CA VAL A 27 -0.69 -6.11 -0.82
C VAL A 27 -1.17 -7.22 -1.74
N TYR A 28 -1.92 -8.17 -1.17
CA TYR A 28 -2.64 -9.16 -1.95
C TYR A 28 -3.84 -8.52 -2.65
N ASN A 29 -3.78 -8.43 -3.98
CA ASN A 29 -4.73 -7.68 -4.80
C ASN A 29 -5.34 -8.55 -5.92
N PRO A 30 -6.16 -9.57 -5.58
CA PRO A 30 -6.74 -10.47 -6.57
C PRO A 30 -7.68 -9.76 -7.55
N ASN A 31 -8.38 -8.71 -7.08
CA ASN A 31 -9.34 -7.96 -7.88
C ASN A 31 -8.71 -6.83 -8.70
N LYS A 32 -7.39 -6.65 -8.63
CA LYS A 32 -6.64 -5.59 -9.34
C LYS A 32 -7.10 -4.14 -9.04
N ILE A 33 -7.84 -3.91 -7.97
CA ILE A 33 -8.41 -2.59 -7.60
C ILE A 33 -7.48 -1.69 -6.79
N PHE A 34 -6.38 -2.23 -6.25
CA PHE A 34 -5.48 -1.49 -5.34
C PHE A 34 -5.01 -0.13 -5.87
N LYS A 35 -4.77 -0.01 -7.18
CA LYS A 35 -4.31 1.23 -7.82
C LYS A 35 -5.27 2.42 -7.62
N ALA A 36 -6.56 2.16 -7.41
CA ALA A 36 -7.55 3.21 -7.14
C ALA A 36 -7.49 3.75 -5.70
N TYR A 37 -6.80 3.05 -4.79
CA TYR A 37 -6.74 3.36 -3.37
C TYR A 37 -5.37 3.86 -2.91
N ALA A 38 -4.31 3.47 -3.61
CA ALA A 38 -2.96 3.95 -3.36
C ALA A 38 -2.82 5.43 -3.74
N THR A 39 -2.10 6.20 -2.92
CA THR A 39 -1.66 7.55 -3.29
C THR A 39 -0.66 7.51 -4.45
N HIS A 40 -0.48 8.61 -5.19
CA HIS A 40 0.48 8.78 -6.31
C HIS A 40 1.97 8.65 -5.93
N LEU A 41 2.29 7.93 -4.86
CA LEU A 41 3.67 7.58 -4.56
C LEU A 41 4.09 6.44 -5.50
N PRO A 42 5.32 6.49 -6.06
CA PRO A 42 5.88 5.32 -6.73
C PRO A 42 5.90 4.19 -5.71
N LEU A 43 5.23 3.09 -6.03
CA LEU A 43 5.26 1.88 -5.22
C LEU A 43 6.71 1.37 -5.23
N ILE A 44 7.44 1.61 -4.14
CA ILE A 44 8.73 0.99 -3.83
C ILE A 44 8.48 -0.24 -2.97
#